data_AF-A0A6P8NSN7-F1
#
_entry.id   AF-A0A6P8NSN7-F1
#
_cell.length_a   1.000
_cell.length_b   1.000
_cell.length_c   1.000
_cell.angle_alpha   90.00
_cell.angle_beta   90.00
_cell.angle_gamma   90.00
#
_symmetry.space_group_name_H-M   'P 1'
#
loop_
_entity.id
_entity.type
_entity.pdbx_description
1 polymer ?
#
loop_
_entity_poly.entity_id
_entity_poly.type
_entity_poly.pdbx_seq_one_letter_code
_entity_poly.pdbx_strand_id
1 'polypeptide(L)'
;MATTTVCIGSFTSVKALWEKRIQKQKEELSTEREHRQKASLSKLAHAWEDRISLAKLKTKVIKEDGRLILKIEKEEWKTLPSSVAKLDHLQEWQLHRINLTKIPTFIGKFRNLLVLDLSRNSIVEIPREIGQLIKLQELLVSYNKIKAVPKELSSCENLEKLDLAVNRDICDLPQQLSNLKKLYHLDLSMNQFTTIPSAVLNMPALEWLDMGSNKLQQLPEAIDRFVNFMDNPLELQVSLPPCESPEEEEERELFGIEFMHAYIQQSIEQRRTDASTVDVMVTINNEE
;
A
#
# COMPACT_ATOMS: atom_id res chain seq x y z
N MET A 1 -82.92 -41.55 33.84
CA MET A 1 -81.98 -41.83 32.74
C MET A 1 -81.45 -40.50 32.22
N ALA A 2 -80.20 -40.16 32.52
CA ALA A 2 -79.57 -38.93 32.05
C ALA A 2 -78.75 -39.24 30.80
N THR A 3 -79.19 -38.71 29.67
CA THR A 3 -78.49 -38.78 28.38
C THR A 3 -77.21 -37.95 28.46
N THR A 4 -76.06 -38.62 28.36
CA THR A 4 -74.75 -37.97 28.29
C THR A 4 -74.51 -37.51 26.85
N THR A 5 -74.74 -36.23 26.59
CA THR A 5 -74.37 -35.57 25.33
C THR A 5 -72.85 -35.42 25.32
N VAL A 6 -72.16 -36.30 24.59
CA VAL A 6 -70.71 -36.18 24.36
C VAL A 6 -70.45 -35.04 23.38
N CYS A 7 -69.71 -34.02 23.83
CA CYS A 7 -69.36 -32.83 23.04
C CYS A 7 -68.51 -33.20 21.81
N ILE A 8 -69.12 -33.19 20.62
CA ILE A 8 -68.45 -33.38 19.31
C ILE A 8 -67.70 -32.11 18.85
N GLY A 9 -67.88 -30.96 19.52
CA GLY A 9 -67.32 -29.66 19.12
C GLY A 9 -65.82 -29.44 19.40
N SER A 10 -65.18 -30.24 20.27
CA SER A 10 -63.75 -30.06 20.61
C SER A 10 -62.82 -30.77 19.62
N PHE A 11 -63.23 -31.93 19.09
CA PHE A 11 -62.39 -32.78 18.26
C PHE A 11 -62.14 -32.20 16.85
N THR A 12 -63.16 -31.59 16.25
CA THR A 12 -63.05 -30.90 14.95
C THR A 12 -62.14 -29.67 15.02
N SER A 13 -62.19 -28.92 16.13
CA SER A 13 -61.35 -27.76 16.37
C SER A 13 -59.87 -28.13 16.55
N VAL A 14 -59.60 -29.23 17.28
CA VAL A 14 -58.24 -29.75 17.46
C VAL A 14 -57.67 -30.31 16.15
N LYS A 15 -58.49 -31.02 15.36
CA LYS A 15 -58.09 -31.52 14.03
C LYS A 15 -57.73 -30.37 13.08
N ALA A 16 -58.55 -29.33 13.00
CA ALA A 16 -58.29 -28.17 12.16
C ALA A 16 -57.02 -27.40 12.59
N LEU A 17 -56.78 -27.26 13.90
CA LEU A 17 -55.55 -26.68 14.43
C LEU A 17 -54.32 -27.50 14.07
N TRP A 18 -54.43 -28.83 14.12
CA TRP A 18 -53.35 -29.75 13.78
C TRP A 18 -53.02 -29.72 12.27
N GLU A 19 -54.04 -29.73 11.41
CA GLU A 19 -53.89 -29.59 9.95
C GLU A 19 -53.25 -28.25 9.57
N LYS A 20 -53.67 -27.15 10.19
CA LYS A 20 -53.06 -25.83 9.98
C LYS A 20 -51.59 -25.79 10.42
N ARG A 21 -51.24 -26.50 11.49
CA ARG A 21 -49.84 -26.61 11.97
C ARG A 21 -48.97 -27.43 11.01
N ILE A 22 -49.50 -28.52 10.46
CA ILE A 22 -48.83 -29.32 9.43
C ILE A 22 -48.62 -28.49 8.16
N GLN A 23 -49.63 -27.74 7.74
CA GLN A 23 -49.55 -26.89 6.55
C GLN A 23 -48.47 -25.82 6.73
N LYS A 24 -48.44 -25.15 7.88
CA LYS A 24 -47.38 -24.19 8.23
C LYS A 24 -45.99 -24.84 8.22
N GLN A 25 -45.82 -26.03 8.79
CA GLN A 25 -44.54 -26.76 8.75
C GLN A 25 -44.11 -27.14 7.32
N LYS A 26 -45.06 -27.52 6.46
CA LYS A 26 -44.75 -27.83 5.06
C LYS A 26 -44.31 -26.59 4.28
N GLU A 27 -44.94 -25.44 4.54
CA GLU A 27 -44.57 -24.15 3.94
C GLU A 27 -43.19 -23.69 4.42
N GLU A 28 -42.90 -23.79 5.73
CA GLU A 28 -41.58 -23.52 6.30
C GLU A 28 -40.49 -24.43 5.69
N LEU A 29 -40.76 -25.73 5.54
CA LEU A 29 -39.82 -26.66 4.90
C LEU A 29 -39.62 -26.37 3.40
N SER A 30 -40.67 -25.95 2.69
CA SER A 30 -40.57 -25.59 1.26
C SER A 30 -39.72 -24.33 1.06
N THR A 31 -40.00 -23.28 1.83
CA THR A 31 -39.23 -22.03 1.79
C THR A 31 -37.77 -22.27 2.17
N GLU A 32 -37.50 -23.09 3.19
CA GLU A 32 -36.13 -23.45 3.56
C GLU A 32 -35.40 -24.21 2.44
N ARG A 33 -36.07 -25.14 1.76
CA ARG A 33 -35.51 -25.84 0.60
C ARG A 33 -35.19 -24.89 -0.55
N GLU A 34 -36.10 -23.97 -0.86
CA GLU A 34 -35.89 -22.94 -1.88
C GLU A 34 -34.72 -22.02 -1.53
N HIS A 35 -34.59 -21.58 -0.28
CA HIS A 35 -33.45 -20.79 0.19
C HIS A 35 -32.14 -21.57 0.06
N ARG A 36 -32.12 -22.85 0.46
CA ARG A 36 -30.95 -23.73 0.30
C ARG A 36 -30.58 -23.92 -1.17
N GLN A 37 -31.56 -24.06 -2.05
CA GLN A 37 -31.34 -24.23 -3.49
C GLN A 37 -30.88 -22.93 -4.17
N LYS A 38 -31.46 -21.78 -3.82
CA LYS A 38 -30.96 -20.47 -4.27
C LYS A 38 -29.52 -20.23 -3.79
N ALA A 39 -29.22 -20.58 -2.54
CA ALA A 39 -27.87 -20.49 -2.01
C ALA A 39 -26.89 -21.44 -2.70
N SER A 40 -27.31 -22.67 -3.06
CA SER A 40 -26.45 -23.61 -3.78
C SER A 40 -26.18 -23.17 -5.23
N LEU A 41 -27.20 -22.65 -5.92
CA LEU A 41 -27.06 -22.10 -7.27
C LEU A 41 -26.15 -20.86 -7.28
N SER A 42 -26.30 -19.97 -6.29
CA SER A 42 -25.39 -18.82 -6.12
C SER A 42 -23.95 -19.25 -5.86
N LYS A 43 -23.72 -20.27 -5.02
CA LYS A 43 -22.38 -20.84 -4.81
C LYS A 43 -21.79 -21.42 -6.09
N LEU A 44 -22.59 -22.13 -6.87
CA LEU A 44 -22.15 -22.70 -8.16
C LEU A 44 -21.83 -21.61 -9.17
N ALA A 45 -22.63 -20.53 -9.23
CA ALA A 45 -22.38 -19.39 -10.10
C ALA A 45 -21.04 -18.72 -9.79
N HIS A 46 -20.77 -18.41 -8.51
CA HIS A 46 -19.48 -17.85 -8.09
C HIS A 46 -18.31 -18.80 -8.39
N ALA A 47 -18.47 -20.10 -8.14
CA ALA A 47 -17.44 -21.08 -8.46
C ALA A 47 -17.14 -21.14 -9.97
N TRP A 48 -18.14 -20.89 -10.81
CA TRP A 48 -17.98 -20.85 -12.26
C TRP A 48 -17.30 -19.56 -12.74
N GLU A 49 -17.71 -18.40 -12.20
CA GLU A 49 -17.03 -17.11 -12.42
C GLU A 49 -15.55 -17.16 -12.01
N ASP A 50 -15.26 -17.79 -10.87
CA ASP A 50 -13.90 -18.02 -10.39
C ASP A 50 -13.10 -18.88 -11.35
N ARG A 51 -13.70 -19.94 -11.90
CA ARG A 51 -13.03 -20.81 -12.89
C ARG A 51 -12.70 -20.07 -14.18
N ILE A 52 -13.64 -19.26 -14.68
CA ILE A 52 -13.42 -18.44 -15.89
C ILE A 52 -12.32 -17.41 -15.65
N SER A 53 -12.37 -16.71 -14.51
CA SER A 53 -11.37 -15.72 -14.13
C SER A 53 -9.99 -16.36 -14.00
N LEU A 54 -9.90 -17.53 -13.36
CA LEU A 54 -8.66 -18.30 -13.25
C LEU A 54 -8.13 -18.72 -14.62
N ALA A 55 -8.99 -19.17 -15.52
CA ALA A 55 -8.59 -19.56 -16.86
C ALA A 55 -8.01 -18.37 -17.64
N LYS A 56 -8.66 -17.20 -17.56
CA LYS A 56 -8.16 -15.95 -18.14
C LYS A 56 -6.83 -15.52 -17.53
N LEU A 57 -6.66 -15.66 -16.22
CA LEU A 57 -5.42 -15.32 -15.53
C LEU A 57 -4.26 -16.19 -15.97
N LYS A 58 -4.49 -17.49 -16.11
CA LYS A 58 -3.46 -18.44 -16.53
C LYS A 58 -2.88 -18.11 -17.89
N THR A 59 -3.66 -17.53 -18.81
CA THR A 59 -3.16 -17.11 -20.12
C THR A 59 -2.30 -15.83 -20.06
N LYS A 60 -2.36 -15.09 -18.95
CA LYS A 60 -1.57 -13.88 -18.69
C LYS A 60 -0.30 -14.17 -17.88
N VAL A 61 -0.11 -15.41 -17.44
CA VAL A 61 1.13 -15.84 -16.78
C VAL A 61 2.15 -16.17 -17.86
N ILE A 62 3.25 -15.44 -17.86
CA ILE A 62 4.38 -15.64 -18.76
C ILE A 62 5.57 -16.18 -17.95
N LYS A 63 6.48 -16.86 -18.64
CA LYS A 63 7.76 -17.29 -18.06
C LYS A 63 8.87 -16.52 -18.73
N GLU A 64 9.58 -15.71 -17.95
CA GLU A 64 10.67 -14.84 -18.42
C GLU A 64 11.85 -15.03 -17.47
N ASP A 65 13.05 -15.31 -18.00
CA ASP A 65 14.27 -15.55 -17.22
C ASP A 65 14.14 -16.58 -16.08
N GLY A 66 13.32 -17.61 -16.30
CA GLY A 66 13.05 -18.64 -15.30
C GLY A 66 12.03 -18.23 -14.24
N ARG A 67 11.57 -16.98 -14.23
CA ARG A 67 10.55 -16.45 -13.33
C ARG A 67 9.15 -16.62 -13.89
N LEU A 68 8.18 -16.86 -13.00
CA LEU A 68 6.76 -16.84 -13.35
C LEU A 68 6.19 -15.45 -13.09
N ILE A 69 5.87 -14.75 -14.17
CA ILE A 69 5.41 -13.36 -14.17
C ILE A 69 3.92 -13.32 -14.50
N LEU A 70 3.12 -12.71 -13.64
CA LEU A 70 1.74 -12.36 -13.97
C LEU A 70 1.74 -10.95 -14.55
N LYS A 71 1.58 -10.86 -15.89
CA LYS A 71 1.57 -9.60 -16.60
C LYS A 71 0.16 -9.28 -17.08
N ILE A 72 -0.44 -8.23 -16.54
CA ILE A 72 -1.77 -7.76 -16.94
C ILE A 72 -1.64 -6.33 -17.46
N GLU A 73 -1.94 -6.17 -18.74
CA GLU A 73 -2.00 -4.88 -19.41
C GLU A 73 -3.41 -4.66 -19.95
N LYS A 74 -3.93 -3.43 -19.83
CA LYS A 74 -5.17 -2.98 -20.49
C LYS A 74 -6.45 -3.74 -20.08
N GLU A 75 -6.54 -4.17 -18.83
CA GLU A 75 -7.76 -4.75 -18.25
C GLU A 75 -8.32 -3.83 -17.16
N GLU A 76 -9.63 -3.60 -17.12
CA GLU A 76 -10.27 -2.72 -16.13
C GLU A 76 -10.64 -3.45 -14.83
N TRP A 77 -9.67 -4.14 -14.24
CA TRP A 77 -9.91 -4.83 -12.97
C TRP A 77 -9.83 -3.87 -11.80
N LYS A 78 -11.00 -3.39 -11.35
CA LYS A 78 -11.11 -2.60 -10.12
C LYS A 78 -10.61 -3.36 -8.89
N THR A 79 -10.79 -4.68 -8.88
CA THR A 79 -10.32 -5.62 -7.85
C THR A 79 -9.86 -6.94 -8.49
N LEU A 80 -8.78 -7.52 -7.97
CA LEU A 80 -8.31 -8.84 -8.40
C LEU A 80 -9.23 -9.94 -7.86
N PRO A 81 -9.65 -10.93 -8.68
CA PRO A 81 -10.51 -12.01 -8.22
C PRO A 81 -9.78 -12.94 -7.26
N SER A 82 -10.52 -13.53 -6.30
CA SER A 82 -9.97 -14.44 -5.28
C SER A 82 -9.23 -15.65 -5.88
N SER A 83 -9.59 -16.01 -7.11
CA SER A 83 -8.96 -17.08 -7.87
C SER A 83 -7.47 -16.85 -8.16
N VAL A 84 -6.97 -15.60 -8.19
CA VAL A 84 -5.52 -15.32 -8.32
C VAL A 84 -4.73 -16.02 -7.20
N ALA A 85 -5.32 -16.15 -6.01
CA ALA A 85 -4.71 -16.82 -4.85
C ALA A 85 -4.33 -18.30 -5.10
N LYS A 86 -4.81 -18.92 -6.19
CA LYS A 86 -4.44 -20.29 -6.60
C LYS A 86 -3.12 -20.35 -7.38
N LEU A 87 -2.54 -19.20 -7.74
CA LEU A 87 -1.29 -19.08 -8.49
C LEU A 87 -0.13 -18.70 -7.54
N ASP A 88 -0.06 -19.33 -6.37
CA ASP A 88 0.89 -19.01 -5.29
C ASP A 88 2.38 -19.25 -5.64
N HIS A 89 2.64 -19.89 -6.78
CA HIS A 89 3.97 -20.08 -7.35
C HIS A 89 4.52 -18.87 -8.12
N LEU A 90 3.72 -17.82 -8.32
CA LEU A 90 4.16 -16.60 -9.02
C LEU A 90 5.32 -15.92 -8.28
N GLN A 91 6.26 -15.40 -9.06
CA GLN A 91 7.45 -14.71 -8.56
C GLN A 91 7.42 -13.22 -8.86
N GLU A 92 6.64 -12.80 -9.85
CA GLU A 92 6.57 -11.40 -10.22
C GLU A 92 5.17 -11.01 -10.68
N TRP A 93 4.72 -9.85 -10.21
CA TRP A 93 3.45 -9.25 -10.62
C TRP A 93 3.74 -7.94 -11.32
N GLN A 94 3.33 -7.84 -12.59
CA GLN A 94 3.41 -6.63 -13.39
C GLN A 94 1.99 -6.20 -13.76
N LEU A 95 1.40 -5.36 -12.91
CA LEU A 95 0.00 -4.94 -13.00
C LEU A 95 -0.09 -3.42 -13.20
N HIS A 96 0.41 -2.95 -14.34
CA HIS A 96 0.51 -1.53 -14.66
C HIS A 96 -0.77 -1.01 -15.33
N ARG A 97 -1.31 0.13 -14.86
CA ARG A 97 -2.46 0.82 -15.50
C ARG A 97 -3.73 -0.06 -15.64
N ILE A 98 -4.12 -0.77 -14.58
CA ILE A 98 -5.33 -1.61 -14.57
C ILE A 98 -6.49 -1.03 -13.74
N ASN A 99 -6.35 0.21 -13.26
CA ASN A 99 -7.32 0.89 -12.39
C ASN A 99 -7.61 0.13 -11.08
N LEU A 100 -6.62 -0.61 -10.56
CA LEU A 100 -6.77 -1.34 -9.31
C LEU A 100 -6.97 -0.36 -8.16
N THR A 101 -8.01 -0.57 -7.34
CA THR A 101 -8.34 0.31 -6.21
C THR A 101 -7.82 -0.21 -4.87
N LYS A 102 -7.59 -1.52 -4.78
CA LYS A 102 -7.15 -2.20 -3.56
C LYS A 102 -6.23 -3.36 -3.88
N ILE A 103 -5.18 -3.50 -3.08
CA ILE A 103 -4.39 -4.73 -3.06
C ILE A 103 -5.18 -5.77 -2.24
N PRO A 104 -5.43 -6.98 -2.78
CA PRO A 104 -6.18 -7.99 -2.06
C PRO A 104 -5.40 -8.53 -0.86
N THR A 105 -6.08 -8.80 0.25
CA THR A 105 -5.46 -9.35 1.48
C THR A 105 -4.83 -10.73 1.26
N PHE A 106 -5.29 -11.49 0.27
CA PHE A 106 -4.65 -12.77 -0.10
C PHE A 106 -3.27 -12.61 -0.72
N ILE A 107 -2.76 -11.38 -0.94
CA ILE A 107 -1.39 -11.14 -1.41
C ILE A 107 -0.35 -11.84 -0.52
N GLY A 108 -0.61 -11.96 0.79
CA GLY A 108 0.30 -12.65 1.69
C GLY A 108 0.51 -14.15 1.42
N LYS A 109 -0.28 -14.76 0.52
CA LYS A 109 -0.07 -16.14 0.07
C LYS A 109 1.10 -16.29 -0.89
N PHE A 110 1.50 -15.24 -1.62
CA PHE A 110 2.56 -15.30 -2.64
C PHE A 110 3.95 -15.20 -2.00
N ARG A 111 4.30 -16.17 -1.15
CA ARG A 111 5.59 -16.19 -0.40
C ARG A 111 6.83 -16.30 -1.30
N ASN A 112 6.65 -16.59 -2.58
CA ASN A 112 7.72 -16.66 -3.58
C ASN A 112 7.84 -15.39 -4.42
N LEU A 113 7.00 -14.38 -4.17
CA LEU A 113 7.03 -13.12 -4.90
C LEU A 113 8.34 -12.37 -4.59
N LEU A 114 9.04 -11.99 -5.65
CA LEU A 114 10.28 -11.23 -5.66
C LEU A 114 10.00 -9.77 -6.04
N VAL A 115 9.14 -9.55 -7.04
CA VAL A 115 8.85 -8.22 -7.57
C VAL A 115 7.33 -8.01 -7.60
N LEU A 116 6.87 -6.90 -7.01
CA LEU A 116 5.48 -6.48 -7.03
C LEU A 116 5.39 -5.08 -7.62
N ASP A 117 5.07 -5.00 -8.90
CA ASP A 117 4.79 -3.75 -9.61
C ASP A 117 3.27 -3.54 -9.75
N LEU A 118 2.79 -2.53 -9.04
CA LEU A 118 1.42 -2.05 -9.00
C LEU A 118 1.35 -0.57 -9.40
N SER A 119 2.36 -0.07 -10.11
CA SER A 119 2.49 1.34 -10.45
C SER A 119 1.38 1.82 -11.38
N ARG A 120 1.02 3.10 -11.29
CA ARG A 120 -0.03 3.76 -12.08
C ARG A 120 -1.40 3.08 -11.93
N ASN A 121 -1.85 2.89 -10.70
CA ASN A 121 -3.20 2.42 -10.38
C ASN A 121 -3.97 3.48 -9.56
N SER A 122 -5.00 3.08 -8.82
CA SER A 122 -5.75 3.94 -7.90
C SER A 122 -5.80 3.34 -6.51
N ILE A 123 -4.71 2.68 -6.10
CA ILE A 123 -4.61 1.98 -4.82
C ILE A 123 -4.59 3.00 -3.69
N VAL A 124 -5.44 2.80 -2.68
CA VAL A 124 -5.58 3.71 -1.53
C VAL A 124 -4.81 3.24 -0.30
N GLU A 125 -4.60 1.93 -0.17
CA GLU A 125 -4.00 1.31 1.02
C GLU A 125 -3.13 0.11 0.64
N ILE A 126 -1.99 -0.03 1.32
CA ILE A 126 -1.20 -1.26 1.32
C ILE A 126 -1.67 -2.10 2.52
N PRO A 127 -2.16 -3.34 2.31
CA PRO A 127 -2.65 -4.19 3.39
C PRO A 127 -1.49 -4.71 4.24
N ARG A 128 -1.74 -4.94 5.54
CA ARG A 128 -0.76 -5.51 6.48
C ARG A 128 -0.20 -6.87 6.03
N GLU A 129 -0.96 -7.62 5.23
CA GLU A 129 -0.55 -8.91 4.68
C GLU A 129 0.66 -8.79 3.72
N ILE A 130 1.04 -7.58 3.30
CA ILE A 130 2.29 -7.32 2.58
C ILE A 130 3.51 -7.86 3.34
N GLY A 131 3.49 -7.79 4.68
CA GLY A 131 4.56 -8.29 5.54
C GLY A 131 4.75 -9.82 5.49
N GLN A 132 3.88 -10.56 4.83
CA GLN A 132 4.04 -12.01 4.62
C GLN A 132 4.89 -12.34 3.39
N LEU A 133 5.23 -11.34 2.56
CA LEU A 133 6.04 -11.49 1.36
C LEU A 133 7.54 -11.51 1.70
N ILE A 134 7.97 -12.53 2.44
CA ILE A 134 9.32 -12.64 3.00
C ILE A 134 10.46 -12.64 1.95
N LYS A 135 10.16 -12.94 0.68
CA LYS A 135 11.14 -12.93 -0.42
C LYS A 135 11.08 -11.68 -1.30
N LEU A 136 10.18 -10.74 -1.00
CA LEU A 136 10.01 -9.54 -1.82
C LEU A 136 11.30 -8.72 -1.80
N GLN A 137 11.78 -8.38 -3.00
CA GLN A 137 12.96 -7.57 -3.25
C GLN A 137 12.56 -6.18 -3.76
N GLU A 138 11.54 -6.10 -4.60
CA GLU A 138 11.11 -4.83 -5.20
C GLU A 138 9.60 -4.62 -4.99
N LEU A 139 9.25 -3.47 -4.42
CA LEU A 139 7.87 -3.02 -4.29
C LEU A 139 7.72 -1.67 -5.01
N LEU A 140 7.03 -1.70 -6.15
CA LEU A 140 6.78 -0.52 -6.97
C LEU A 140 5.29 -0.18 -6.91
N VAL A 141 4.97 0.91 -6.24
CA VAL A 141 3.59 1.37 -6.04
C VAL A 141 3.45 2.86 -6.36
N SER A 142 4.29 3.37 -7.27
CA SER A 142 4.25 4.76 -7.71
C SER A 142 2.97 5.11 -8.47
N TYR A 143 2.62 6.40 -8.49
CA TYR A 143 1.40 6.90 -9.15
C TYR A 143 0.13 6.19 -8.66
N ASN A 144 -0.05 6.13 -7.34
CA ASN A 144 -1.25 5.63 -6.68
C ASN A 144 -1.86 6.72 -5.79
N LYS A 145 -2.74 6.34 -4.85
CA LYS A 145 -3.39 7.24 -3.88
C LYS A 145 -3.16 6.74 -2.46
N ILE A 146 -1.99 6.15 -2.21
CA ILE A 146 -1.65 5.54 -0.93
C ILE A 146 -1.49 6.64 0.10
N LYS A 147 -2.16 6.48 1.24
CA LYS A 147 -2.11 7.47 2.32
C LYS A 147 -1.09 7.14 3.40
N ALA A 148 -0.84 5.86 3.62
CA ALA A 148 0.04 5.38 4.68
C ALA A 148 0.67 4.05 4.29
N VAL A 149 1.90 3.85 4.76
CA VAL A 149 2.63 2.59 4.65
C VAL A 149 2.43 1.79 5.93
N PRO A 150 2.02 0.50 5.87
CA PRO A 150 1.84 -0.33 7.06
C PRO A 150 3.19 -0.67 7.69
N LYS A 151 3.25 -0.68 9.02
CA LYS A 151 4.45 -1.10 9.76
C LYS A 151 4.89 -2.52 9.41
N GLU A 152 3.95 -3.39 9.02
CA GLU A 152 4.20 -4.78 8.64
C GLU A 152 5.08 -4.91 7.39
N LEU A 153 5.22 -3.85 6.57
CA LEU A 153 6.18 -3.85 5.47
C LEU A 153 7.62 -4.09 5.96
N SER A 154 7.94 -3.71 7.21
CA SER A 154 9.24 -3.99 7.85
C SER A 154 9.60 -5.48 7.94
N SER A 155 8.63 -6.39 7.82
CA SER A 155 8.86 -7.84 7.79
C SER A 155 9.41 -8.35 6.45
N CYS A 156 9.42 -7.51 5.41
CA CYS A 156 10.01 -7.86 4.11
C CYS A 156 11.53 -7.65 4.16
N GLU A 157 12.24 -8.49 4.93
CA GLU A 157 13.68 -8.32 5.20
C GLU A 157 14.58 -8.35 3.95
N ASN A 158 14.07 -8.89 2.84
CA ASN A 158 14.76 -8.94 1.56
C ASN A 158 14.47 -7.74 0.65
N LEU A 159 13.68 -6.76 1.10
CA LEU A 159 13.31 -5.62 0.29
C LEU A 159 14.54 -4.74 0.03
N GLU A 160 14.83 -4.52 -1.24
CA GLU A 160 15.99 -3.83 -1.80
C GLU A 160 15.59 -2.49 -2.42
N LYS A 161 14.43 -2.46 -3.08
CA LYS A 161 13.86 -1.27 -3.74
C LYS A 161 12.42 -1.01 -3.31
N LEU A 162 12.14 0.22 -2.88
CA LEU A 162 10.80 0.69 -2.54
C LEU A 162 10.51 1.99 -3.28
N ASP A 163 9.54 1.95 -4.19
CA ASP A 163 9.08 3.13 -4.93
C ASP A 163 7.64 3.49 -4.50
N LEU A 164 7.52 4.63 -3.83
CA LEU A 164 6.29 5.24 -3.35
C LEU A 164 6.04 6.62 -3.99
N ALA A 165 6.71 6.92 -5.10
CA ALA A 165 6.59 8.21 -5.78
C ALA A 165 5.14 8.53 -6.17
N VAL A 166 4.78 9.81 -6.14
CA VAL A 166 3.52 10.31 -6.70
C VAL A 166 2.27 9.67 -6.06
N ASN A 167 2.29 9.43 -4.75
CA ASN A 167 1.12 8.96 -3.99
C ASN A 167 0.30 10.09 -3.35
N ARG A 168 0.82 11.33 -3.40
CA ARG A 168 0.17 12.62 -3.11
C ARG A 168 -0.28 12.87 -1.66
N ASP A 169 -0.48 11.85 -0.86
CA ASP A 169 -1.04 11.97 0.50
C ASP A 169 -0.11 11.40 1.59
N ILE A 170 1.01 10.75 1.23
CA ILE A 170 1.95 10.19 2.21
C ILE A 170 2.70 11.34 2.89
N CYS A 171 2.64 11.41 4.21
CA CYS A 171 3.31 12.45 5.01
C CYS A 171 4.30 11.92 6.04
N ASP A 172 4.28 10.61 6.34
CA ASP A 172 5.21 9.97 7.28
C ASP A 172 5.39 8.48 6.95
N LEU A 173 6.43 7.87 7.52
CA LEU A 173 6.73 6.44 7.43
C LEU A 173 6.81 5.82 8.83
N PRO A 174 6.30 4.58 9.03
CA PRO A 174 6.40 3.94 10.33
C PRO A 174 7.87 3.68 10.70
N GLN A 175 8.25 4.01 11.94
CA GLN A 175 9.62 3.86 12.44
C GLN A 175 10.18 2.44 12.21
N GLN A 176 9.33 1.42 12.23
CA GLN A 176 9.69 0.03 12.01
C GLN A 176 10.34 -0.23 10.64
N LEU A 177 10.15 0.65 9.63
CA LEU A 177 10.82 0.47 8.33
C LEU A 177 12.34 0.57 8.40
N SER A 178 12.91 1.15 9.47
CA SER A 178 14.37 1.11 9.69
C SER A 178 14.92 -0.32 9.83
N ASN A 179 14.05 -1.32 10.10
CA ASN A 179 14.42 -2.73 10.13
C ASN A 179 14.73 -3.33 8.74
N LEU A 180 14.43 -2.62 7.65
CA LEU A 180 14.73 -3.07 6.29
C LEU A 180 16.23 -2.94 6.00
N LYS A 181 16.98 -3.98 6.37
CA LYS A 181 18.45 -3.99 6.33
C LYS A 181 19.06 -4.05 4.93
N LYS A 182 18.27 -4.37 3.89
CA LYS A 182 18.74 -4.47 2.51
C LYS A 182 18.23 -3.36 1.59
N LEU A 183 17.38 -2.48 2.10
CA LEU A 183 16.76 -1.44 1.29
C LEU A 183 17.82 -0.40 0.96
N TYR A 184 18.24 -0.37 -0.31
CA TYR A 184 19.26 0.55 -0.81
C TYR A 184 18.67 1.70 -1.63
N HIS A 185 17.47 1.53 -2.17
CA HIS A 185 16.80 2.53 -2.99
C HIS A 185 15.38 2.82 -2.48
N LEU A 186 15.12 4.09 -2.14
CA LEU A 186 13.84 4.57 -1.66
C LEU A 186 13.40 5.84 -2.40
N ASP A 187 12.29 5.75 -3.13
CA ASP A 187 11.67 6.89 -3.78
C ASP A 187 10.39 7.31 -3.03
N LEU A 188 10.39 8.55 -2.52
CA LEU A 188 9.30 9.23 -1.83
C LEU A 188 8.93 10.54 -2.53
N SER A 189 9.39 10.76 -3.75
CA SER A 189 9.14 11.99 -4.50
C SER A 189 7.64 12.26 -4.72
N MET A 190 7.26 13.53 -4.86
CA MET A 190 5.88 13.97 -5.12
C MET A 190 4.85 13.47 -4.07
N ASN A 191 5.18 13.65 -2.80
CA ASN A 191 4.33 13.33 -1.65
C ASN A 191 4.11 14.58 -0.75
N GLN A 192 3.81 14.40 0.54
CA GLN A 192 3.48 15.48 1.49
C GLN A 192 4.39 15.48 2.73
N PHE A 193 5.61 14.95 2.61
CA PHE A 193 6.55 14.93 3.74
C PHE A 193 6.95 16.36 4.12
N THR A 194 6.76 16.73 5.39
CA THR A 194 7.20 18.03 5.94
C THR A 194 8.56 17.96 6.63
N THR A 195 8.94 16.76 7.05
CA THR A 195 10.22 16.44 7.66
C THR A 195 10.68 15.07 7.14
N ILE A 196 11.96 14.78 7.28
CA ILE A 196 12.49 13.45 6.93
C ILE A 196 12.13 12.48 8.06
N PRO A 197 11.42 11.37 7.77
CA PRO A 197 11.05 10.40 8.79
C PRO A 197 12.27 9.79 9.47
N SER A 198 12.20 9.62 10.80
CA SER A 198 13.28 8.99 11.58
C SER A 198 13.58 7.56 11.11
N ALA A 199 12.62 6.88 10.49
CA ALA A 199 12.82 5.58 9.85
C ALA A 199 13.93 5.64 8.79
N VAL A 200 13.90 6.66 7.92
CA VAL A 200 14.83 6.83 6.79
C VAL A 200 16.24 7.14 7.28
N LEU A 201 16.37 7.99 8.30
CA LEU A 201 17.65 8.34 8.91
C LEU A 201 18.35 7.13 9.54
N ASN A 202 17.57 6.15 10.03
CA ASN A 202 18.08 4.96 10.71
C ASN A 202 18.16 3.71 9.82
N MET A 203 17.85 3.80 8.51
CA MET A 203 18.02 2.67 7.60
C MET A 203 19.52 2.43 7.37
N PRO A 204 20.08 1.22 7.58
CA PRO A 204 21.54 1.03 7.52
C PRO A 204 22.10 0.93 6.11
N ALA A 205 21.36 0.36 5.16
CA ALA A 205 21.84 0.05 3.81
C ALA A 205 21.28 0.98 2.71
N LEU A 206 20.52 2.01 3.07
CA LEU A 206 20.01 2.97 2.10
C LEU A 206 21.19 3.71 1.45
N GLU A 207 21.16 3.86 0.14
CA GLU A 207 22.21 4.54 -0.63
C GLU A 207 21.60 5.67 -1.44
N TRP A 208 20.41 5.44 -1.99
CA TRP A 208 19.66 6.37 -2.83
C TRP A 208 18.33 6.72 -2.18
N LEU A 209 18.11 8.01 -1.94
CA LEU A 209 16.87 8.57 -1.40
C LEU A 209 16.38 9.71 -2.29
N ASP A 210 15.16 9.60 -2.80
CA ASP A 210 14.49 10.72 -3.46
C ASP A 210 13.29 11.18 -2.62
N MET A 211 13.29 12.45 -2.23
CA MET A 211 12.15 13.12 -1.62
C MET A 211 11.86 14.46 -2.32
N GLY A 212 12.13 14.55 -3.63
CA GLY A 212 11.80 15.70 -4.45
C GLY A 212 10.31 16.02 -4.47
N SER A 213 9.94 17.26 -4.74
CA SER A 213 8.56 17.76 -4.79
C SER A 213 7.72 17.38 -3.55
N ASN A 214 8.28 17.53 -2.36
CA ASN A 214 7.59 17.36 -1.08
C ASN A 214 7.36 18.72 -0.40
N LYS A 215 7.09 18.72 0.91
CA LYS A 215 6.89 19.92 1.73
C LYS A 215 7.97 20.07 2.80
N LEU A 216 9.16 19.53 2.55
CA LEU A 216 10.26 19.55 3.52
C LEU A 216 10.62 21.00 3.85
N GLN A 217 10.62 21.33 5.13
CA GLN A 217 10.99 22.67 5.63
C GLN A 217 12.43 22.71 6.14
N GLN A 218 12.91 21.60 6.69
CA GLN A 218 14.22 21.49 7.33
C GLN A 218 14.91 20.19 6.92
N LEU A 219 16.23 20.26 6.76
CA LEU A 219 17.08 19.08 6.58
C LEU A 219 17.77 18.68 7.89
N PRO A 220 18.14 17.40 8.07
CA PRO A 220 18.97 16.95 9.19
C PRO A 220 20.41 17.50 9.07
N GLU A 221 21.14 17.53 10.19
CA GLU A 221 22.53 18.01 10.24
C GLU A 221 23.54 17.11 9.51
N ALA A 222 23.20 15.86 9.18
CA ALA A 222 24.07 14.98 8.43
C ALA A 222 23.26 13.90 7.72
N ILE A 223 23.32 13.88 6.39
CA ILE A 223 22.93 12.72 5.59
C ILE A 223 24.11 12.42 4.67
N ASP A 224 24.80 11.32 4.91
CA ASP A 224 25.95 10.86 4.12
C ASP A 224 25.48 9.81 3.09
N ARG A 225 24.60 10.23 2.17
CA ARG A 225 23.92 9.37 1.18
C ARG A 225 23.60 10.15 -0.08
N PHE A 226 23.27 9.47 -1.18
CA PHE A 226 22.71 10.14 -2.35
C PHE A 226 21.30 10.60 -2.03
N VAL A 227 21.05 11.91 -2.14
CA VAL A 227 19.74 12.47 -1.84
C VAL A 227 19.27 13.49 -2.86
N ASN A 228 18.02 13.34 -3.28
CA ASN A 228 17.30 14.34 -4.08
C ASN A 228 16.21 15.01 -3.22
N PHE A 229 16.32 16.33 -3.00
CA PHE A 229 15.31 17.15 -2.31
C PHE A 229 14.78 18.31 -3.16
N MET A 230 14.94 18.25 -4.48
CA MET A 230 14.48 19.31 -5.40
C MET A 230 13.00 19.64 -5.20
N ASP A 231 12.59 20.87 -5.52
CA ASP A 231 11.19 21.35 -5.45
C ASP A 231 10.51 21.25 -4.06
N ASN A 232 11.28 21.28 -2.98
CA ASN A 232 10.77 21.42 -1.62
C ASN A 232 10.78 22.91 -1.17
N PRO A 233 9.80 23.36 -0.36
CA PRO A 233 9.76 24.70 0.21
C PRO A 233 10.72 24.83 1.40
N LEU A 234 11.99 24.50 1.18
CA LEU A 234 13.01 24.59 2.21
C LEU A 234 13.24 26.06 2.56
N GLU A 235 13.17 26.41 3.83
CA GLU A 235 13.42 27.78 4.27
C GLU A 235 14.93 28.04 4.29
N LEU A 236 15.50 28.54 3.18
CA LEU A 236 16.83 29.16 3.23
C LEU A 236 16.97 30.34 2.26
N GLN A 237 17.48 31.46 2.79
CA GLN A 237 17.84 32.68 2.08
C GLN A 237 19.10 32.48 1.24
N VAL A 238 19.03 31.64 0.20
CA VAL A 238 20.12 31.48 -0.76
C VAL A 238 19.57 31.77 -2.14
N SER A 239 19.88 32.95 -2.67
CA SER A 239 19.61 33.28 -4.06
C SER A 239 20.56 32.48 -4.94
N LEU A 240 20.01 31.62 -5.78
CA LEU A 240 20.76 31.04 -6.90
C LEU A 240 21.28 32.17 -7.81
N PRO A 241 22.50 32.06 -8.37
CA PRO A 241 22.88 32.89 -9.51
C PRO A 241 21.88 32.67 -10.65
N PRO A 242 21.54 33.71 -11.43
CA PRO A 242 20.62 33.57 -12.55
C PRO A 242 21.18 32.60 -13.61
N CYS A 243 20.34 31.68 -14.06
CA CYS A 243 20.67 30.67 -15.09
C CYS A 243 20.80 31.36 -16.46
N GLU A 244 21.93 31.16 -17.15
CA GLU A 244 22.21 31.83 -18.43
C GLU A 244 21.84 31.00 -19.67
N SER A 245 21.48 29.71 -19.57
CA SER A 245 21.05 28.95 -20.76
C SER A 245 20.12 27.74 -20.51
N PRO A 246 19.35 27.30 -21.54
CA PRO A 246 18.49 26.11 -21.47
C PRO A 246 19.24 24.77 -21.59
N GLU A 247 20.53 24.77 -21.94
CA GLU A 247 21.33 23.54 -22.14
C GLU A 247 21.81 22.94 -20.80
N GLU A 248 21.81 23.72 -19.71
CA GLU A 248 22.15 23.28 -18.35
C GLU A 248 21.06 22.41 -17.70
N GLU A 249 19.89 22.24 -18.32
CA GLU A 249 18.76 21.52 -17.72
C GLU A 249 18.99 20.00 -17.66
N GLU A 250 19.81 19.44 -18.55
CA GLU A 250 20.25 18.03 -18.49
C GLU A 250 21.49 17.84 -17.59
N GLU A 251 22.35 18.85 -17.44
CA GLU A 251 23.48 18.81 -16.49
C GLU A 251 23.03 18.97 -15.02
N ARG A 252 21.81 19.49 -14.78
CA ARG A 252 21.21 19.64 -13.44
C ARG A 252 21.04 18.34 -12.66
N GLU A 253 20.97 17.18 -13.31
CA GLU A 253 20.97 15.90 -12.58
C GLU A 253 22.34 15.60 -11.94
N LEU A 254 23.44 16.01 -12.59
CA LEU A 254 24.80 15.86 -12.06
C LEU A 254 25.12 16.97 -11.04
N PHE A 255 24.71 18.20 -11.34
CA PHE A 255 24.82 19.34 -10.41
C PHE A 255 23.90 19.22 -9.21
N GLY A 256 22.79 18.47 -9.29
CA GLY A 256 21.89 18.24 -8.18
C GLY A 256 22.62 17.63 -6.98
N ILE A 257 23.60 16.75 -7.21
CA ILE A 257 24.38 16.12 -6.14
C ILE A 257 25.28 17.14 -5.45
N GLU A 258 26.10 17.87 -6.22
CA GLU A 258 27.05 18.85 -5.67
C GLU A 258 26.31 20.04 -5.04
N PHE A 259 25.20 20.44 -5.65
CA PHE A 259 24.30 21.46 -5.13
C PHE A 259 23.63 21.02 -3.84
N MET A 260 23.09 19.79 -3.77
CA MET A 260 22.47 19.27 -2.55
C MET A 260 23.51 19.05 -1.44
N HIS A 261 24.73 18.61 -1.77
CA HIS A 261 25.84 18.56 -0.82
C HIS A 261 26.20 19.96 -0.30
N ALA A 262 26.36 20.95 -1.17
CA ALA A 262 26.61 22.34 -0.77
C ALA A 262 25.46 22.92 0.07
N TYR A 263 24.21 22.61 -0.28
CA TYR A 263 23.01 22.99 0.43
C TYR A 263 22.98 22.45 1.87
N ILE A 264 23.29 21.16 2.03
CA ILE A 264 23.38 20.51 3.35
C ILE A 264 24.47 21.19 4.19
N GLN A 265 25.67 21.40 3.62
CA GLN A 265 26.78 22.07 4.32
C GLN A 265 26.41 23.49 4.78
N GLN A 266 25.82 24.30 3.91
CA GLN A 266 25.44 25.67 4.23
C GLN A 266 24.34 25.75 5.30
N SER A 267 23.37 24.84 5.28
CA SER A 267 22.33 24.74 6.31
C SER A 267 22.89 24.35 7.70
N ILE A 268 23.96 23.54 7.73
CA ILE A 268 24.68 23.19 8.96
C ILE A 268 25.47 24.40 9.48
N GLU A 269 26.16 25.12 8.59
CA GLU A 269 26.93 26.30 8.96
C GLU A 269 26.06 27.41 9.56
N GLN A 270 24.91 27.72 8.94
CA GLN A 270 23.98 28.72 9.47
C GLN A 270 23.50 28.38 10.89
N ARG A 271 23.15 27.10 11.14
CA ARG A 271 22.75 26.64 12.47
C ARG A 271 23.89 26.70 13.49
N ARG A 272 25.14 26.43 13.08
CA ARG A 272 26.31 26.60 13.96
C ARG A 272 26.56 28.07 14.30
N THR A 273 26.40 28.98 13.36
CA THR A 273 26.51 30.43 13.62
C THR A 273 25.39 30.94 14.53
N ASP A 274 24.15 30.48 14.34
CA ASP A 274 23.01 30.83 15.20
C ASP A 274 23.17 30.26 16.62
N ALA A 275 23.67 29.03 16.77
CA ALA A 275 24.00 28.46 18.07
C ALA A 275 25.14 29.23 18.77
N SER A 276 26.17 29.64 18.02
CA SER A 276 27.30 30.41 18.58
C SER A 276 26.92 31.83 19.00
N THR A 277 25.98 32.49 18.28
CA THR A 277 25.53 33.84 18.63
C THR A 277 24.63 33.83 19.85
N VAL A 278 23.84 32.77 20.05
CA VAL A 278 23.07 32.56 21.28
C VAL A 278 23.99 32.30 22.48
N ASP A 279 25.04 31.47 22.33
CA ASP A 279 26.03 31.26 23.40
C ASP A 279 26.82 32.53 23.74
N VAL A 280 27.19 33.35 22.75
CA VAL A 280 27.85 34.64 22.98
C VAL A 280 26.91 35.62 23.71
N MET A 281 25.62 35.68 23.36
CA MET A 281 24.65 36.52 24.09
C MET A 281 24.37 36.02 25.52
N VAL A 282 24.38 34.71 25.77
CA VAL A 282 24.22 34.16 27.13
C VAL A 282 25.47 34.41 27.99
N THR A 283 26.65 34.44 27.38
CA THR A 283 27.91 34.75 28.11
C THR A 283 27.98 36.24 28.48
N ILE A 284 27.54 37.14 27.60
CA ILE A 284 27.53 38.60 27.86
C ILE A 284 26.52 38.97 28.96
N ASN A 285 25.40 38.26 29.09
CA ASN A 285 24.38 38.54 30.11
C ASN A 285 24.69 37.96 31.51
N ASN A 286 25.81 37.26 31.68
CA ASN A 286 26.25 36.70 32.98
C ASN A 286 27.50 37.42 33.56
N GLU A 287 27.93 38.54 32.97
CA GLU A 287 29.04 39.38 33.48
C GLU A 287 28.61 40.77 34.00
N GLU A 288 27.31 40.99 34.28
CA GLU A 288 26.82 42.13 35.10
C GLU A 288 26.28 41.67 36.46
#